data_AF-A7RMZ9-F1
#
_entry.id   AF-A7RMZ9-F1
#
_cell.length_a   1.000
_cell.length_b   1.000
_cell.length_c   1.000
_cell.angle_alpha   90.00
_cell.angle_beta   90.00
_cell.angle_gamma   90.00
#
_symmetry.space_group_name_H-M   'P 1'
#
loop_
_entity.id
_entity.type
_entity.pdbx_description
1 polymer ?
#
loop_
_entity_poly.entity_id
_entity_poly.type
_entity_poly.pdbx_seq_one_letter_code
_entity_poly.pdbx_strand_id
1 'polypeptide(L)'
;FCGQDQPAPFISTGNNMCVKFFSDESQSGQGFKASFSAINRPSNPGDQCGAILTAPIGLITSPNYPESYPGNELCNMTIKVDKGPIKVAFQSFDIGTENNCDDDYLMFHDNTGTTRRLCGGQIPDAFSTDSNEMKLSFRTGPQIGRTKSGFVATY
;
A
#
# COMPACT_ATOMS: atom_id res chain seq x y z
N PHE A 1 8.08 17.43 6.00
CA PHE A 1 9.23 16.67 5.47
C PHE A 1 10.41 17.62 5.35
N CYS A 2 11.55 17.24 5.94
CA CYS A 2 12.80 18.01 5.91
C CYS A 2 13.98 17.02 6.04
N GLY A 3 15.20 17.48 5.74
CA GLY A 3 16.40 16.64 5.78
C GLY A 3 16.75 16.00 4.43
N GLN A 4 17.49 14.90 4.47
CA GLN A 4 18.00 14.18 3.28
C GLN A 4 17.16 12.95 2.92
N ASP A 5 16.24 12.53 3.80
CA ASP A 5 15.44 11.33 3.58
C ASP A 5 14.36 11.58 2.54
N GLN A 6 14.34 10.75 1.50
CA GLN A 6 13.31 10.79 0.47
C GLN A 6 11.98 10.26 1.03
N PRO A 7 10.90 11.06 1.05
CA PRO A 7 9.61 10.57 1.50
C PRO A 7 9.04 9.53 0.54
N ALA A 8 8.18 8.66 1.07
CA ALA A 8 7.35 7.80 0.24
C ALA A 8 6.43 8.64 -0.68
N PRO A 9 5.99 8.11 -1.83
CA PRO A 9 5.03 8.79 -2.70
C PRO A 9 3.75 9.18 -1.95
N PHE A 10 3.19 10.35 -2.28
CA PHE A 10 1.90 10.80 -1.76
C PHE A 10 0.81 10.55 -2.80
N ILE A 11 -0.36 10.09 -2.34
CA ILE A 11 -1.56 10.00 -3.19
C ILE A 11 -2.62 10.95 -2.66
N SER A 12 -3.20 11.73 -3.57
CA SER A 12 -4.31 12.62 -3.26
C SER A 12 -5.59 11.82 -2.99
N THR A 13 -6.42 12.29 -2.07
CA THR A 13 -7.75 11.72 -1.82
C THR A 13 -8.75 12.07 -2.93
N GLY A 14 -8.40 13.01 -3.81
CA GLY A 14 -9.16 13.42 -4.98
C GLY A 14 -8.25 13.85 -6.12
N ASN A 15 -8.74 14.72 -7.00
CA ASN A 15 -8.05 15.21 -8.20
C ASN A 15 -7.15 16.43 -7.95
N ASN A 16 -6.98 16.85 -6.70
CA ASN A 16 -6.20 18.04 -6.33
C ASN A 16 -5.18 17.69 -5.24
N MET A 17 -3.97 18.23 -5.39
CA MET A 17 -2.91 18.18 -4.38
C MET A 17 -2.22 19.55 -4.33
N CYS A 18 -1.91 20.04 -3.12
CA CYS A 18 -1.17 21.29 -2.90
C CYS A 18 0.16 20.97 -2.23
N VAL A 19 1.26 21.42 -2.84
CA VAL A 19 2.60 21.34 -2.25
C VAL A 19 3.01 22.75 -1.83
N LYS A 20 3.42 22.92 -0.57
CA LYS A 20 3.92 24.18 -0.03
C LYS A 20 5.35 23.98 0.47
N PHE A 21 6.25 24.84 -0.01
CA PHE A 21 7.64 24.90 0.43
C PHE A 21 7.83 26.12 1.31
N PHE A 22 8.56 25.94 2.42
CA PHE A 22 8.90 26.99 3.37
C PHE A 22 10.42 27.02 3.56
N SER A 23 11.02 28.22 3.55
CA SER A 23 12.45 28.47 3.79
C SER A 23 12.66 29.73 4.63
N ASP A 24 13.81 29.84 5.29
CA ASP A 24 14.24 31.02 6.05
C ASP A 24 15.65 31.50 5.63
N GLU A 25 16.22 32.47 6.34
CA GLU A 25 17.51 33.11 6.02
C GLU A 25 18.74 32.34 6.53
N SER A 26 18.56 31.23 7.24
CA SER A 26 19.63 30.63 8.06
C SER A 26 20.60 29.73 7.29
N GLN A 27 20.11 29.02 6.25
CA GLN A 27 20.91 28.16 5.36
C GLN A 27 20.09 27.63 4.18
N SER A 28 20.73 27.46 3.02
CA SER A 28 20.11 26.92 1.80
C SER A 28 20.60 25.50 1.47
N GLY A 29 19.71 24.67 0.93
CA GLY A 29 20.03 23.32 0.42
C GLY A 29 19.66 23.17 -1.06
N GLN A 30 19.82 21.96 -1.61
CA GLN A 30 19.45 21.68 -3.02
C GLN A 30 17.94 21.73 -3.29
N GLY A 31 17.11 21.71 -2.26
CA GLY A 31 15.65 21.69 -2.40
C GLY A 31 15.10 20.29 -2.70
N PHE A 32 13.99 20.21 -3.42
CA PHE A 32 13.36 18.95 -3.80
C PHE A 32 12.95 18.94 -5.27
N LYS A 33 12.88 17.75 -5.85
CA LYS A 33 12.24 17.49 -7.14
C LYS A 33 11.16 16.45 -6.92
N ALA A 34 9.96 16.72 -7.42
CA ALA A 34 8.85 15.79 -7.36
C ALA A 34 8.26 15.58 -8.77
N SER A 35 7.82 14.35 -9.03
CA SER A 35 7.05 13.99 -10.22
C SER A 35 5.65 13.60 -9.77
N PHE A 36 4.65 13.83 -10.62
CA PHE A 36 3.28 13.38 -10.36
C PHE A 36 2.70 12.69 -11.59
N SER A 37 1.78 11.77 -11.36
CA SER A 37 1.00 11.09 -12.39
C SER A 37 -0.41 10.92 -11.88
N ALA A 38 -1.39 10.96 -12.79
CA ALA A 38 -2.74 10.55 -12.43
C ALA A 38 -2.74 9.04 -12.14
N ILE A 39 -3.30 8.65 -11.00
CA ILE A 39 -3.49 7.25 -10.62
C ILE A 39 -4.98 6.96 -10.70
N ASN A 40 -5.35 5.92 -11.44
CA ASN A 40 -6.73 5.46 -11.47
C ASN A 40 -7.06 4.79 -10.14
N ARG A 41 -7.97 5.39 -9.37
CA ARG A 41 -8.50 4.75 -8.17
C ARG A 41 -9.52 3.68 -8.61
N PRO A 42 -9.47 2.46 -8.04
CA PRO A 42 -10.47 1.44 -8.33
C PRO A 42 -11.87 1.99 -8.03
N SER A 43 -12.82 1.77 -8.93
CA SER A 43 -14.23 2.12 -8.74
C SER A 43 -14.81 1.41 -7.51
N ASN A 44 -14.50 0.12 -7.35
CA ASN A 44 -14.67 -0.60 -6.12
C ASN A 44 -13.31 -1.18 -5.70
N PRO A 45 -12.88 -1.04 -4.43
CA PRO A 45 -11.67 -1.68 -3.92
C PRO A 45 -11.64 -3.21 -4.12
N GLY A 46 -12.82 -3.85 -4.14
CA GLY A 46 -12.97 -5.27 -4.49
C GLY A 46 -12.68 -5.60 -5.97
N ASP A 47 -12.70 -4.61 -6.89
CA ASP A 47 -12.37 -4.82 -8.30
C ASP A 47 -10.88 -5.18 -8.49
N GLN A 48 -10.02 -4.87 -7.51
CA GLN A 48 -8.61 -5.26 -7.56
C GLN A 48 -8.41 -6.74 -7.23
N CYS A 49 -9.44 -7.40 -6.71
CA CYS A 49 -9.36 -8.80 -6.33
C CYS A 49 -9.22 -9.71 -7.55
N GLY A 50 -8.13 -10.46 -7.62
CA GLY A 50 -7.74 -11.26 -8.77
C GLY A 50 -7.09 -10.45 -9.90
N ALA A 51 -6.88 -9.14 -9.73
CA ALA A 51 -6.34 -8.29 -10.78
C ALA A 51 -4.82 -8.43 -10.95
N ILE A 52 -4.37 -8.18 -12.19
CA ILE A 52 -2.96 -7.97 -12.52
C ILE A 52 -2.77 -6.47 -12.78
N LEU A 53 -2.09 -5.80 -11.85
CA LEU A 53 -1.80 -4.39 -11.88
C LEU A 53 -0.49 -4.15 -12.64
N THR A 54 -0.58 -3.47 -13.79
CA THR A 54 0.57 -3.29 -14.70
C THR A 54 1.07 -1.85 -14.79
N ALA A 55 0.35 -0.90 -14.18
CA ALA A 55 0.82 0.48 -14.10
C ALA A 55 2.13 0.54 -13.29
N PRO A 56 3.08 1.43 -13.65
CA PRO A 56 4.35 1.53 -12.94
C PRO A 56 4.21 2.07 -11.51
N ILE A 57 3.11 2.80 -11.24
CA ILE A 57 2.72 3.25 -9.91
C ILE A 57 1.21 3.05 -9.79
N GLY A 58 0.75 2.59 -8.64
CA GLY A 58 -0.69 2.43 -8.40
C GLY A 58 -1.09 2.42 -6.94
N LEU A 59 -2.40 2.51 -6.71
CA LEU A 59 -3.02 2.40 -5.39
C LEU A 59 -3.55 0.99 -5.19
N ILE A 60 -3.37 0.43 -4.00
CA ILE A 60 -3.92 -0.85 -3.58
C ILE A 60 -4.69 -0.62 -2.29
N THR A 61 -5.91 -1.14 -2.21
CA THR A 61 -6.76 -0.99 -1.03
C THR A 61 -7.41 -2.30 -0.65
N SER A 62 -7.65 -2.51 0.64
CA SER A 62 -8.56 -3.57 1.08
C SER A 62 -9.96 -3.36 0.50
N PRO A 63 -10.73 -4.43 0.23
CA PRO A 63 -12.12 -4.32 -0.19
C PRO A 63 -12.92 -3.41 0.77
N ASN A 64 -13.84 -2.61 0.23
CA ASN A 64 -14.69 -1.63 0.93
C ASN A 64 -14.00 -0.41 1.57
N TYR A 65 -12.67 -0.27 1.52
CA TYR A 65 -11.99 0.88 2.11
C TYR A 65 -12.61 2.22 1.65
N PRO A 66 -12.93 3.17 2.57
CA PRO A 66 -12.51 3.26 3.98
C PRO A 66 -13.41 2.51 4.99
N GLU A 67 -14.49 1.88 4.53
CA GLU A 67 -15.32 1.03 5.39
C GLU A 67 -14.62 -0.29 5.72
N SER A 68 -15.11 -0.97 6.74
CA SER A 68 -14.53 -2.24 7.19
C SER A 68 -14.54 -3.30 6.08
N TYR A 69 -13.44 -4.06 5.98
CA TYR A 69 -13.32 -5.13 4.98
C TYR A 69 -14.26 -6.31 5.25
N PRO A 70 -14.75 -7.02 4.24
CA PRO A 70 -15.53 -8.24 4.45
C PRO A 70 -14.66 -9.36 5.06
N GLY A 71 -15.25 -10.19 5.91
CA GLY A 71 -14.57 -11.39 6.45
C GLY A 71 -14.87 -12.62 5.60
N ASN A 72 -14.14 -13.71 5.83
CA ASN A 72 -14.11 -14.92 5.00
C ASN A 72 -13.70 -14.68 3.54
N GLU A 73 -12.82 -13.71 3.30
CA GLU A 73 -12.36 -13.36 1.97
C GLU A 73 -10.91 -13.81 1.75
N LEU A 74 -10.61 -14.20 0.51
CA LEU A 74 -9.25 -14.41 0.05
C LEU A 74 -9.05 -13.61 -1.22
N CYS A 75 -8.33 -12.51 -1.09
CA CYS A 75 -8.13 -11.57 -2.15
C CYS A 75 -6.67 -11.52 -2.62
N ASN A 76 -6.44 -12.07 -3.81
CA ASN A 76 -5.11 -12.16 -4.40
C ASN A 76 -4.92 -11.08 -5.45
N MET A 77 -3.75 -10.46 -5.49
CA MET A 77 -3.41 -9.42 -6.46
C MET A 77 -1.99 -9.67 -6.97
N THR A 78 -1.74 -9.36 -8.23
CA THR A 78 -0.39 -9.41 -8.80
C THR A 78 -0.01 -8.03 -9.31
N ILE A 79 1.15 -7.54 -8.91
CA ILE A 79 1.75 -6.34 -9.49
C ILE A 79 2.84 -6.80 -10.45
N LYS A 80 2.82 -6.30 -11.68
CA LYS A 80 3.81 -6.63 -12.69
C LYS A 80 4.19 -5.41 -13.50
N VAL A 81 5.41 -4.91 -13.27
CA VAL A 81 5.95 -3.75 -13.98
C VAL A 81 6.91 -4.17 -15.09
N ASP A 82 7.16 -3.30 -16.05
CA ASP A 82 8.01 -3.62 -17.20
C ASP A 82 9.45 -3.95 -16.80
N LYS A 83 10.03 -3.17 -15.89
CA LYS A 83 11.42 -3.30 -15.42
C LYS A 83 11.58 -2.77 -14.01
N GLY A 84 12.52 -3.37 -13.28
CA GLY A 84 12.98 -2.89 -11.98
C GLY A 84 12.22 -3.48 -10.79
N PRO A 85 12.70 -3.18 -9.57
CA PRO A 85 12.08 -3.63 -8.33
C PRO A 85 10.74 -2.93 -8.10
N ILE A 86 9.79 -3.61 -7.44
CA ILE A 86 8.52 -3.04 -7.00
C ILE A 86 8.66 -2.66 -5.53
N LYS A 87 8.23 -1.45 -5.16
CA LYS A 87 8.28 -0.96 -3.77
C LYS A 87 6.89 -0.62 -3.28
N VAL A 88 6.37 -1.40 -2.33
CA VAL A 88 5.09 -1.16 -1.67
C VAL A 88 5.27 -0.35 -0.40
N ALA A 89 4.50 0.72 -0.25
CA ALA A 89 4.48 1.57 0.94
C ALA A 89 3.05 1.78 1.44
N PHE A 90 2.84 1.77 2.76
CA PHE A 90 1.53 1.90 3.36
C PHE A 90 1.23 3.33 3.80
N GLN A 91 0.02 3.80 3.47
CA GLN A 91 -0.52 5.07 3.96
C GLN A 91 -1.46 4.86 5.16
N SER A 92 -2.19 3.75 5.17
CA SER A 92 -3.03 3.30 6.27
C SER A 92 -2.92 1.80 6.40
N PHE A 93 -2.92 1.31 7.65
CA PHE A 93 -2.84 -0.11 7.94
C PHE A 93 -3.51 -0.42 9.28
N ASP A 94 -4.61 -1.18 9.23
CA ASP A 94 -5.37 -1.68 10.37
C ASP A 94 -6.06 -2.99 9.94
N ILE A 95 -5.39 -4.13 10.17
CA ILE A 95 -5.86 -5.47 9.75
C ILE A 95 -5.77 -6.40 10.94
N GLY A 96 -6.89 -6.85 11.51
CA GLY A 96 -6.89 -7.81 12.63
C GLY A 96 -6.03 -7.38 13.85
N THR A 97 -6.11 -8.14 14.94
CA THR A 97 -5.28 -7.88 16.13
C THR A 97 -4.83 -9.17 16.85
N GLU A 98 -4.89 -10.31 16.18
CA GLU A 98 -4.53 -11.59 16.80
C GLU A 98 -3.03 -11.85 16.82
N ASN A 99 -2.57 -12.59 17.83
CA ASN A 99 -1.19 -13.04 17.92
C ASN A 99 -0.90 -13.93 16.69
N ASN A 100 0.15 -13.59 15.92
CA ASN A 100 0.62 -14.27 14.70
C ASN A 100 -0.20 -14.05 13.41
N CYS A 101 -1.22 -13.18 13.43
CA CYS A 101 -2.01 -12.86 12.23
C CYS A 101 -2.66 -14.12 11.60
N ASP A 102 -3.18 -15.05 12.40
CA ASP A 102 -3.64 -16.35 11.87
C ASP A 102 -4.97 -16.28 11.10
N ASP A 103 -5.83 -15.33 11.46
CA ASP A 103 -7.12 -15.11 10.79
C ASP A 103 -7.00 -14.07 9.67
N ASP A 104 -6.80 -12.81 10.07
CA ASP A 104 -6.73 -11.65 9.19
C ASP A 104 -5.28 -11.26 8.93
N TYR A 105 -4.88 -11.22 7.65
CA TYR A 105 -3.54 -10.79 7.28
C TYR A 105 -3.41 -10.30 5.85
N LEU A 106 -2.43 -9.44 5.63
CA LEU A 106 -1.85 -9.17 4.32
C LEU A 106 -0.52 -9.90 4.20
N MET A 107 -0.36 -10.67 3.13
CA MET A 107 0.86 -11.44 2.86
C MET A 107 1.48 -11.05 1.53
N PHE A 108 2.79 -10.81 1.55
CA PHE A 108 3.61 -10.64 0.36
C PHE A 108 4.26 -11.96 -0.02
N HIS A 109 4.23 -12.28 -1.31
CA HIS A 109 4.88 -13.44 -1.88
C HIS A 109 5.96 -12.96 -2.86
N ASP A 110 7.21 -13.16 -2.49
CA ASP A 110 8.34 -13.00 -3.39
C ASP A 110 8.73 -14.35 -4.02
N ASN A 111 9.35 -14.32 -5.20
CA ASN A 111 9.81 -15.47 -5.96
C ASN A 111 10.91 -16.27 -5.23
N THR A 112 11.52 -15.71 -4.18
CA THR A 112 12.51 -16.36 -3.31
C THR A 112 11.89 -17.26 -2.23
N GLY A 113 10.56 -17.27 -2.09
CA GLY A 113 9.86 -18.00 -1.03
C GLY A 113 9.76 -17.22 0.29
N THR A 114 10.29 -16.00 0.36
CA THR A 114 10.08 -15.11 1.50
C THR A 114 8.62 -14.67 1.57
N THR A 115 7.91 -15.10 2.61
CA THR A 115 6.56 -14.66 2.92
C THR A 115 6.57 -13.80 4.18
N ARG A 116 6.15 -12.54 4.05
CA ARG A 116 5.92 -11.66 5.20
C ARG A 116 4.42 -11.54 5.39
N ARG A 117 3.95 -11.93 6.58
CA ARG A 117 2.56 -11.81 7.01
C ARG A 117 2.43 -10.61 7.94
N LEU A 118 1.49 -9.71 7.64
CA LEU A 118 1.28 -8.46 8.35
C LEU A 118 -0.16 -8.36 8.86
N CYS A 119 -0.33 -7.91 10.10
CA CYS A 119 -1.58 -7.55 10.75
C CYS A 119 -1.30 -6.54 11.89
N GLY A 120 -2.34 -6.07 12.57
CA GLY A 120 -2.29 -4.99 13.56
C GLY A 120 -2.58 -3.62 12.96
N GLY A 121 -2.44 -2.58 13.79
CA GLY A 121 -2.70 -1.18 13.43
C GLY A 121 -1.44 -0.31 13.29
N GLN A 122 -0.25 -0.91 13.30
CA GLN A 122 1.00 -0.18 13.06
C GLN A 122 1.31 -0.17 11.57
N ILE A 123 1.66 0.99 11.03
CA ILE A 123 2.06 1.14 9.62
C ILE A 123 3.37 0.34 9.40
N PRO A 124 3.37 -0.69 8.55
CA PRO A 124 4.58 -1.48 8.29
C PRO A 124 5.63 -0.70 7.50
N ASP A 125 6.88 -1.11 7.64
CA ASP A 125 7.96 -0.64 6.76
C ASP A 125 7.67 -0.98 5.30
N ALA A 126 8.18 -0.14 4.40
CA ALA A 126 8.06 -0.37 2.97
C ALA A 126 8.68 -1.72 2.57
N PHE A 127 8.00 -2.45 1.70
CA PHE A 127 8.45 -3.73 1.18
C PHE A 127 8.95 -3.56 -0.24
N SER A 128 10.12 -4.11 -0.57
CA SER A 128 10.69 -4.07 -1.92
C SER A 128 10.98 -5.48 -2.41
N THR A 129 10.68 -5.76 -3.68
CA THR A 129 11.15 -6.97 -4.38
C THR A 129 12.46 -6.70 -5.11
N ASP A 130 13.23 -7.75 -5.39
CA ASP A 130 14.36 -7.68 -6.33
C ASP A 130 13.93 -7.94 -7.79
N SER A 131 12.65 -8.30 -8.00
CA SER A 131 12.07 -8.61 -9.30
C SER A 131 10.96 -7.62 -9.70
N ASN A 132 10.54 -7.69 -10.96
CA ASN A 132 9.48 -6.87 -11.54
C ASN A 132 8.07 -7.46 -11.35
N GLU A 133 7.92 -8.50 -10.53
CA GLU A 133 6.63 -9.12 -10.21
C GLU A 133 6.51 -9.32 -8.70
N MET A 134 5.34 -8.96 -8.14
CA MET A 134 5.01 -9.12 -6.72
C MET A 134 3.61 -9.67 -6.59
N LYS A 135 3.41 -10.67 -5.73
CA LYS A 135 2.08 -11.21 -5.42
C LYS A 135 1.70 -10.84 -4.00
N LEU A 136 0.46 -10.39 -3.84
CA LEU A 136 -0.13 -10.03 -2.54
C LEU A 136 -1.37 -10.88 -2.31
N SER A 137 -1.54 -11.35 -1.08
CA SER A 137 -2.70 -12.10 -0.65
C SER A 137 -3.26 -11.47 0.62
N PHE A 138 -4.46 -10.90 0.54
CA PHE A 138 -5.21 -10.43 1.69
C PHE A 138 -6.24 -11.49 2.09
N ARG A 139 -6.05 -12.10 3.26
CA ARG A 139 -6.98 -13.10 3.80
C ARG A 139 -7.68 -12.54 5.02
N THR A 140 -8.97 -12.82 5.13
CA THR A 140 -9.77 -12.48 6.30
C THR A 140 -10.47 -13.74 6.83
N GLY A 141 -10.46 -13.90 8.15
CA GLY A 141 -11.07 -15.02 8.84
C GLY A 141 -12.59 -14.89 8.98
N PRO A 142 -13.23 -15.84 9.68
CA PRO A 142 -14.66 -15.78 9.98
C PRO A 142 -15.05 -14.50 10.72
N GLN A 143 -16.08 -13.78 10.23
CA GLN A 143 -16.57 -12.57 10.88
C GLN A 143 -17.23 -12.89 12.24
N ILE A 144 -16.45 -12.78 13.32
CA ILE A 144 -16.97 -12.73 14.69
C ILE A 144 -16.99 -11.25 15.12
N GLY A 145 -17.79 -10.42 14.44
CA GLY A 145 -17.94 -8.99 14.73
C GLY A 145 -17.55 -8.06 13.57
N ARG A 146 -17.33 -6.77 13.88
CA ARG A 146 -16.84 -5.79 12.89
C ARG A 146 -15.33 -5.97 12.70
N THR A 147 -14.95 -6.20 11.45
CA THR A 147 -13.57 -6.13 10.95
C THR A 147 -13.02 -4.71 11.00
N LYS A 148 -11.72 -4.58 10.78
CA LYS A 148 -10.99 -3.31 10.79
C LYS A 148 -11.13 -2.54 9.47
N SER A 149 -10.59 -1.32 9.41
CA SER A 149 -10.65 -0.48 8.21
C SER A 149 -9.79 -1.01 7.06
N GLY A 150 -8.81 -1.87 7.35
CA GLY A 150 -7.97 -2.52 6.36
C GLY A 150 -6.75 -1.69 6.00
N PHE A 151 -6.42 -1.59 4.71
CA PHE A 151 -5.18 -0.95 4.28
C PHE A 151 -5.33 -0.10 3.03
N VAL A 152 -4.43 0.87 2.94
CA VAL A 152 -4.15 1.65 1.73
C VAL A 152 -2.66 1.63 1.51
N ALA A 153 -2.25 1.15 0.35
CA ALA A 153 -0.85 1.07 -0.04
C ALA A 153 -0.65 1.61 -1.46
N THR A 154 0.59 2.01 -1.74
CA THR A 154 1.05 2.39 -3.06
C THR A 154 2.15 1.45 -3.47
N TYR A 155 2.31 1.21 -4.77
CA TYR A 155 3.43 0.47 -5.32
C TYR A 155 4.08 1.22 -6.47
#